data_AF-A0A8T7HJS9-F1
#
_entry.id   AF-A0A8T7HJS9-F1
#
_cell.length_a   1.000
_cell.length_b   1.000
_cell.length_c   1.000
_cell.angle_alpha   90.00
_cell.angle_beta   90.00
_cell.angle_gamma   90.00
#
_symmetry.space_group_name_H-M   'P 1'
#
loop_
_entity.id
_entity.type
_entity.pdbx_description
1 polymer ?
#
loop_
_entity_poly.entity_id
_entity_poly.type
_entity_poly.pdbx_seq_one_letter_code
_entity_poly.pdbx_strand_id
1 'polypeptide(L)'
;MINMIDLEPDELEVLNKIEIAKKLGDDRLIIALSKELEVMKERNEIRRNPKSFINNQKVFCHNCNTKVKSSHRFCFQCGVFLG
;
A
#
# COMPACT_ATOMS: atom_id res chain seq x y z
N MET A 1 -2.52 -20.49 3.39
CA MET A 1 -3.31 -20.14 2.18
C MET A 1 -4.01 -18.82 2.48
N ILE A 2 -3.78 -17.78 1.68
CA ILE A 2 -4.43 -16.48 1.89
C ILE A 2 -5.85 -16.62 1.31
N ASN A 3 -6.88 -16.48 2.14
CA ASN A 3 -8.27 -16.48 1.66
C ASN A 3 -8.51 -15.22 0.83
N MET A 4 -9.03 -15.39 -0.39
CA MET A 4 -9.32 -14.27 -1.29
C MET A 4 -10.40 -13.30 -0.78
N ILE A 5 -11.15 -13.70 0.25
CA ILE A 5 -12.25 -12.94 0.87
C ILE A 5 -11.73 -11.86 1.84
N ASP A 6 -10.49 -11.99 2.32
CA ASP A 6 -9.90 -11.07 3.31
C ASP A 6 -9.00 -9.98 2.69
N LEU A 7 -8.90 -9.97 1.36
CA LEU A 7 -8.13 -8.98 0.59
C LEU A 7 -8.98 -7.73 0.36
N GLU A 8 -8.39 -6.57 0.60
CA GLU A 8 -9.02 -5.31 0.22
C GLU A 8 -9.06 -5.19 -1.32
N PRO A 9 -10.04 -4.44 -1.90
CA PRO A 9 -10.21 -4.35 -3.34
C PRO A 9 -8.96 -3.87 -4.10
N ASP A 10 -8.17 -2.97 -3.49
CA ASP A 10 -6.92 -2.46 -4.04
C ASP A 10 -5.80 -3.51 -4.02
N GLU A 11 -5.70 -4.31 -2.95
CA GLU A 11 -4.79 -5.47 -2.88
C GLU A 11 -5.10 -6.50 -3.98
N LEU A 12 -6.39 -6.77 -4.21
CA LEU A 12 -6.85 -7.70 -5.24
C LEU A 12 -6.54 -7.18 -6.65
N GLU A 13 -6.70 -5.88 -6.90
CA GLU A 13 -6.36 -5.26 -8.18
C GLU A 13 -4.87 -5.44 -8.51
N VAL A 14 -3.98 -5.17 -7.56
CA VAL A 14 -2.53 -5.34 -7.77
C VAL A 14 -2.17 -6.81 -7.94
N LEU A 15 -2.79 -7.73 -7.19
CA LEU A 15 -2.60 -9.17 -7.39
C LEU A 15 -2.96 -9.63 -8.80
N ASN A 16 -4.08 -9.15 -9.34
CA ASN A 16 -4.49 -9.46 -10.71
C ASN A 16 -3.46 -8.93 -11.73
N LYS A 17 -2.93 -7.72 -11.53
CA LYS A 17 -1.85 -7.17 -12.38
C LYS A 17 -0.57 -8.01 -12.30
N ILE A 18 -0.20 -8.51 -11.12
CA ILE A 18 0.94 -9.42 -10.95
C ILE A 18 0.72 -10.71 -11.74
N GLU A 19 -0.48 -11.29 -11.71
CA GLU A 19 -0.79 -12.51 -12.46
C GLU A 19 -0.67 -12.30 -13.97
N ILE A 20 -1.14 -11.14 -14.46
CA ILE A 20 -0.98 -10.77 -15.88
C ILE A 20 0.51 -10.61 -16.22
N ALA A 21 1.30 -9.91 -15.39
CA ALA A 21 2.72 -9.72 -15.63
C ALA A 21 3.50 -11.05 -15.67
N LYS A 22 3.13 -12.02 -14.82
CA LYS A 22 3.65 -13.40 -14.87
C LYS A 22 3.35 -14.09 -16.19
N LYS A 23 2.13 -13.97 -16.72
CA LYS A 23 1.74 -14.53 -18.02
C LYS A 23 2.52 -13.89 -19.18
N LEU A 24 2.91 -12.62 -19.04
CA LEU A 24 3.70 -11.89 -20.03
C LEU A 24 5.22 -12.13 -19.91
N GLY A 25 5.69 -12.72 -18.80
CA GLY A 25 7.13 -12.90 -18.53
C GLY A 25 7.86 -11.58 -18.24
N ASP A 26 7.16 -10.54 -17.77
CA ASP A 26 7.76 -9.25 -17.46
C ASP A 26 8.24 -9.20 -15.99
N ASP A 27 9.45 -9.70 -15.76
CA ASP A 27 10.06 -9.76 -14.43
C ASP A 27 10.19 -8.39 -13.76
N ARG A 28 10.44 -7.33 -14.53
CA ARG A 28 10.56 -5.97 -13.99
C ARG A 28 9.22 -5.49 -13.45
N LEU A 29 8.16 -5.73 -14.20
CA LEU A 29 6.81 -5.37 -13.78
C LEU A 29 6.35 -6.19 -12.57
N ILE A 30 6.69 -7.48 -12.52
CA ILE A 30 6.41 -8.34 -11.35
C ILE A 30 7.07 -7.78 -10.09
N ILE A 31 8.35 -7.38 -10.16
CA ILE A 31 9.08 -6.81 -9.02
C ILE A 31 8.44 -5.49 -8.57
N ALA A 32 8.11 -4.61 -9.51
CA ALA A 32 7.49 -3.32 -9.21
C ALA A 32 6.12 -3.49 -8.52
N LEU A 33 5.25 -4.33 -9.09
CA LEU A 33 3.90 -4.58 -8.55
C LEU A 33 3.94 -5.33 -7.21
N SER A 34 4.90 -6.24 -7.02
CA SER A 34 5.07 -6.93 -5.73
C SER A 34 5.41 -5.96 -4.61
N LYS A 35 6.28 -4.98 -4.88
CA LYS A 35 6.61 -3.92 -3.93
C LYS A 35 5.42 -3.00 -3.64
N GLU A 36 4.61 -2.70 -4.66
CA GLU A 36 3.37 -1.95 -4.48
C GLU A 36 2.38 -2.70 -3.57
N LEU A 37 2.21 -4.00 -3.79
CA LEU A 37 1.33 -4.85 -2.98
C LEU A 37 1.78 -4.91 -1.50
N GLU A 38 3.08 -4.94 -1.23
CA GLU A 38 3.61 -4.87 0.15
C GLU A 38 3.24 -3.55 0.84
N VAL A 39 3.34 -2.43 0.13
CA VAL A 39 2.96 -1.11 0.67
C VAL A 39 1.45 -1.03 0.91
N MET A 40 0.64 -1.56 0.00
CA MET A 40 -0.82 -1.62 0.18
C MET A 40 -1.22 -2.47 1.39
N LYS A 41 -0.60 -3.64 1.56
CA LYS A 41 -0.84 -4.50 2.72
C LYS A 41 -0.49 -3.82 4.04
N GLU A 42 0.64 -3.11 4.10
CA GLU A 42 1.01 -2.34 5.29
C GLU A 42 -0.02 -1.25 5.60
N ARG A 43 -0.53 -0.56 4.57
CA ARG A 43 -1.59 0.45 4.72
C ARG A 43 -2.89 -0.15 5.23
N ASN A 44 -3.32 -1.25 4.64
CA ASN A 44 -4.61 -1.87 4.95
C ASN A 44 -4.58 -2.64 6.28
N GLU A 45 -3.41 -3.08 6.74
CA GLU A 45 -3.25 -3.64 8.08
C GLU A 45 -3.62 -2.63 9.18
N ILE A 46 -3.38 -1.34 8.95
CA ILE A 46 -3.83 -0.27 9.86
C ILE A 46 -5.35 -0.22 9.92
N ARG A 47 -6.03 -0.43 8.79
CA ARG A 47 -7.50 -0.49 8.72
C ARG A 47 -8.03 -1.75 9.42
N ARG A 48 -7.40 -2.90 9.21
CA ARG A 48 -7.76 -4.19 9.82
C ARG A 48 -7.52 -4.20 11.35
N ASN A 49 -6.43 -3.59 11.82
CA ASN A 49 -6.06 -3.57 13.23
C ASN A 49 -5.58 -2.17 13.68
N PRO A 50 -6.49 -1.23 13.96
CA PRO A 50 -6.13 0.13 14.35
C PRO A 50 -5.36 0.21 15.69
N LYS A 51 -5.42 -0.83 16.54
CA LYS A 51 -4.65 -0.89 17.80
C LYS A 51 -3.15 -1.12 17.58
N SER A 52 -2.75 -1.68 16.43
CA SER A 52 -1.34 -1.84 16.05
C SER A 52 -0.63 -0.51 15.78
N PHE A 53 -1.40 0.57 15.62
CA PHE A 53 -0.92 1.88 15.17
C PHE A 53 -0.62 2.87 16.30
N ILE A 54 -1.00 2.55 17.55
CA ILE A 54 -0.87 3.44 18.70
C ILE A 54 0.59 3.83 19.01
N ASN A 55 1.57 3.08 18.48
CA ASN A 55 3.01 3.34 18.68
C ASN A 55 3.79 3.81 17.45
N ASN A 56 3.19 3.87 16.26
CA ASN A 56 3.90 4.27 15.05
C ASN A 56 3.34 5.58 14.50
N GLN A 57 4.05 6.68 14.77
CA GLN A 57 3.84 8.04 14.23
C GLN A 57 3.98 8.13 12.69
N LYS A 58 3.52 7.13 11.93
CA LYS A 58 3.68 7.02 10.47
C LYS A 58 2.32 6.93 9.82
N VAL A 59 1.83 8.00 9.22
CA VAL A 59 0.56 8.04 8.48
C VAL A 59 0.79 7.86 6.98
N PHE A 60 -0.25 7.53 6.24
CA PHE A 60 -0.22 7.49 4.78
C PHE A 60 -0.85 8.77 4.22
N CYS A 61 -0.21 9.35 3.21
CA CYS A 61 -0.75 10.51 2.50
C CYS A 61 -2.09 10.17 1.85
N HIS A 62 -3.13 10.96 2.10
CA HIS A 62 -4.48 10.74 1.57
C HIS A 62 -4.59 10.95 0.04
N ASN A 63 -3.64 11.67 -0.57
CA ASN A 63 -3.63 11.95 -2.00
C ASN A 63 -2.83 10.94 -2.83
N CYS A 64 -1.63 10.58 -2.38
CA CYS A 64 -0.70 9.75 -3.17
C CYS A 64 -0.27 8.45 -2.47
N ASN A 65 -0.83 8.14 -1.31
CA ASN A 65 -0.51 6.96 -0.50
C ASN A 65 0.96 6.81 -0.09
N THR A 66 1.77 7.86 -0.20
CA THR A 66 3.15 7.82 0.31
C THR A 66 3.14 7.74 1.84
N LYS A 67 3.98 6.86 2.39
CA LYS A 67 4.21 6.75 3.82
C LYS A 67 4.97 7.98 4.33
N VAL A 68 4.39 8.69 5.29
CA VAL A 68 4.91 9.94 5.85
C VAL A 68 4.89 9.88 7.37
N LYS A 69 5.75 10.64 8.05
CA LYS A 69 5.63 10.78 9.52
C LYS A 69 4.45 11.69 9.85
N SER A 70 3.73 11.42 10.93
CA SER A 70 2.58 12.22 11.40
C SER A 70 2.96 13.67 11.71
N SER A 71 4.24 13.96 11.96
CA SER A 71 4.74 15.32 12.12
C SER A 71 4.86 16.11 10.82
N HIS A 72 4.76 15.48 9.64
CA HIS A 72 4.82 16.19 8.37
C HIS A 72 3.49 16.89 8.09
N ARG A 73 3.55 18.22 7.91
CA ARG A 73 2.39 19.01 7.45
C ARG A 73 2.12 18.87 5.95
N PHE A 74 3.13 18.49 5.17
CA PHE A 74 3.01 18.29 3.73
C PHE A 74 3.64 16.95 3.33
N CYS A 75 3.05 16.28 2.34
CA CYS A 75 3.65 15.10 1.77
C CYS A 75 4.88 15.46 0.93
N PHE A 76 6.05 14.94 1.26
CA PHE A 76 7.29 15.21 0.51
C PHE A 76 7.28 14.66 -0.93
N GLN A 77 6.35 13.75 -1.25
CA GLN A 77 6.24 13.16 -2.59
C GLN A 77 5.29 13.94 -3.51
N CYS A 78 4.15 14.39 -3.02
CA CYS A 78 3.12 15.04 -3.87
C CYS A 78 2.77 16.47 -3.46
N GLY A 79 3.32 16.99 -2.36
CA GLY A 79 3.09 18.35 -1.90
C GLY A 79 1.73 18.61 -1.24
N VAL A 80 0.81 17.63 -1.18
CA VAL A 80 -0.50 17.83 -0.52
C VAL A 80 -0.34 18.12 0.97
N PHE A 81 -1.21 18.96 1.50
CA PHE A 81 -1.32 19.24 2.93
C PHE A 81 -1.94 18.05 3.69
N LEU A 82 -1.35 17.70 4.84
CA LEU A 82 -1.68 16.52 5.65
C LEU A 82 -2.22 16.86 7.04
N GLY A 83 -2.32 18.15 7.37
CA GLY A 83 -2.80 18.66 8.67
C GLY A 83 -4.30 18.83 8.72
#